data_AF-H3NPY8-F1
#
_entry.id   AF-H3NPY8-F1
#
_cell.length_a   1.000
_cell.length_b   1.000
_cell.length_c   1.000
_cell.angle_alpha   90.00
_cell.angle_beta   90.00
_cell.angle_gamma   90.00
#
_symmetry.space_group_name_H-M   'P 1'
#
loop_
_entity.id
_entity.type
_entity.pdbx_description
1 polymer ?
#
loop_
_entity_poly.entity_id
_entity_poly.type
_entity_poly.pdbx_seq_one_letter_code
_entity_poly.pdbx_strand_id
1 'polypeptide(L)'
;MSDKKFRATPAARKYAREYGISIAEVKGSGAKGRVHEDDVIEYKLHGQVKISPLAARIAEIEGLNVQVLEGTGPQGKIMKEDVMNLLHGGKK
;
A
#
# COMPACT_ATOMS: atom_id res chain seq x y z
N MET A 1 -20.50 -13.12 19.56
CA MET A 1 -19.24 -12.45 19.17
C MET A 1 -19.62 -11.16 18.48
N SER A 2 -19.12 -10.04 18.96
CA SER A 2 -19.62 -8.71 18.56
C SER A 2 -19.12 -8.36 17.17
N ASP A 3 -19.96 -8.52 16.14
CA ASP A 3 -19.77 -7.91 14.83
C ASP A 3 -19.76 -6.39 15.00
N LYS A 4 -18.60 -5.82 15.34
CA LYS A 4 -18.37 -4.37 15.33
C LYS A 4 -18.61 -3.93 13.89
N LYS A 5 -19.83 -3.46 13.61
CA LYS A 5 -20.30 -3.17 12.25
C LYS A 5 -19.55 -1.92 11.78
N PHE A 6 -18.37 -2.13 11.18
CA PHE A 6 -17.57 -1.05 10.60
C PHE A 6 -18.42 -0.29 9.59
N ARG A 7 -18.36 1.04 9.65
CA ARG A 7 -19.11 1.89 8.73
C ARG A 7 -18.41 1.81 7.39
N ALA A 8 -18.95 1.00 6.48
CA ALA A 8 -18.43 0.81 5.14
C ALA A 8 -19.58 0.84 4.14
N THR A 9 -19.32 1.37 2.94
CA THR A 9 -20.29 1.34 1.85
C THR A 9 -20.54 -0.11 1.38
N PRO A 10 -21.70 -0.41 0.77
CA PRO A 10 -21.96 -1.73 0.20
C PRO A 10 -20.90 -2.16 -0.82
N ALA A 11 -20.42 -1.21 -1.63
CA ALA A 11 -19.35 -1.43 -2.60
C ALA A 11 -18.03 -1.87 -1.93
N ALA A 12 -17.59 -1.14 -0.90
CA ALA A 12 -16.41 -1.50 -0.11
C ALA A 12 -16.53 -2.91 0.50
N ARG A 13 -17.71 -3.27 1.02
CA ARG A 13 -17.95 -4.61 1.59
C ARG A 13 -17.89 -5.72 0.55
N LYS A 14 -18.43 -5.47 -0.65
CA LYS A 14 -18.39 -6.43 -1.75
C LYS A 14 -16.94 -6.67 -2.18
N TYR A 15 -16.19 -5.61 -2.43
CA TYR A 15 -14.79 -5.67 -2.82
C TYR A 15 -13.94 -6.38 -1.74
N ALA A 16 -14.10 -5.99 -0.48
CA ALA A 16 -13.38 -6.60 0.63
C ALA A 16 -13.62 -8.11 0.75
N ARG A 17 -14.86 -8.59 0.56
CA ARG A 17 -15.17 -10.03 0.58
C ARG A 17 -14.57 -10.79 -0.59
N GLU A 18 -14.57 -10.19 -1.77
CA GLU A 18 -14.05 -10.81 -3.00
C GLU A 18 -12.53 -11.03 -2.93
N TYR A 19 -11.81 -10.08 -2.34
CA TYR A 19 -10.34 -10.14 -2.21
C TYR A 19 -9.85 -10.59 -0.83
N GLY A 20 -10.75 -11.00 0.07
CA GLY A 20 -10.39 -11.45 1.43
C GLY A 20 -9.79 -10.38 2.33
N ILE A 21 -10.12 -9.10 2.10
CA ILE A 21 -9.57 -7.96 2.84
C ILE A 21 -10.42 -7.69 4.09
N SER A 22 -9.75 -7.51 5.24
CA SER A 22 -10.39 -7.15 6.50
C SER A 22 -10.74 -5.65 6.54
N ILE A 23 -12.03 -5.32 6.45
CA ILE A 23 -12.54 -3.92 6.55
C ILE A 23 -12.12 -3.23 7.86
N ALA A 24 -11.82 -4.01 8.90
CA ALA A 24 -11.35 -3.51 10.18
C ALA A 24 -9.97 -2.81 10.11
N GLU A 25 -9.14 -3.21 9.16
CA GLU A 25 -7.76 -2.71 9.00
C GLU A 25 -7.69 -1.58 7.97
N VAL A 26 -8.74 -1.42 7.17
CA VAL A 26 -8.83 -0.39 6.14
C VAL A 26 -9.14 0.96 6.79
N LYS A 27 -8.26 1.94 6.56
CA LYS A 27 -8.47 3.32 6.99
C LYS A 27 -9.55 3.97 6.11
N GLY A 28 -10.73 4.19 6.65
CA GLY A 28 -11.82 4.84 5.91
C GLY A 28 -11.62 6.35 5.76
N SER A 29 -11.63 6.86 4.53
CA SER A 29 -11.51 8.30 4.21
C SER A 29 -12.83 9.07 4.28
N GLY A 30 -13.96 8.36 4.38
CA GLY A 30 -15.29 8.94 4.37
C GLY A 30 -15.70 9.65 5.67
N ALA A 31 -16.78 10.44 5.58
CA ALA A 31 -17.33 11.16 6.73
C ALA A 31 -17.54 10.25 7.96
N LYS A 32 -16.92 10.62 9.09
CA LYS A 32 -16.88 9.86 10.35
C LYS A 32 -16.15 8.51 10.23
N GLY A 33 -15.10 8.42 9.40
CA GLY A 33 -14.30 7.20 9.21
C GLY A 33 -15.05 6.12 8.44
N ARG A 34 -15.88 6.52 7.47
CA ARG A 34 -16.60 5.57 6.62
C ARG A 34 -15.68 5.03 5.54
N VAL A 35 -15.58 3.71 5.42
CA VAL A 35 -14.77 3.05 4.40
C VAL A 35 -15.50 3.04 3.05
N HIS A 36 -14.84 3.58 2.02
CA HIS A 36 -15.27 3.53 0.62
C HIS A 36 -14.57 2.40 -0.13
N GLU A 37 -15.02 2.13 -1.35
CA GLU A 37 -14.38 1.13 -2.21
C GLU A 37 -12.93 1.49 -2.50
N ASP A 38 -12.68 2.78 -2.80
CA ASP A 38 -11.34 3.32 -3.04
C ASP A 38 -10.40 3.05 -1.88
N ASP A 39 -10.86 3.19 -0.62
CA ASP A 39 -10.03 2.92 0.57
C ASP A 39 -9.60 1.44 0.64
N VAL A 40 -10.48 0.51 0.24
CA VAL A 40 -10.16 -0.94 0.23
C VAL A 40 -9.22 -1.27 -0.92
N ILE A 41 -9.41 -0.64 -2.08
CA ILE A 41 -8.50 -0.72 -3.23
C ILE A 41 -7.12 -0.19 -2.83
N GLU A 42 -7.08 0.97 -2.17
CA GLU A 42 -5.86 1.60 -1.70
C GLU A 42 -5.15 0.74 -0.66
N TYR A 43 -5.89 0.14 0.29
CA TYR A 43 -5.31 -0.80 1.26
C TYR A 43 -4.62 -1.99 0.57
N LYS A 44 -5.25 -2.54 -0.47
CA LYS A 44 -4.63 -3.60 -1.30
C LYS A 44 -3.38 -3.11 -2.02
N LEU A 45 -3.40 -1.88 -2.56
CA LEU A 45 -2.29 -1.28 -3.29
C LEU A 45 -1.13 -0.87 -2.37
N HIS A 46 -1.39 -0.37 -1.18
CA HIS A 46 -0.33 -0.07 -0.19
C HIS A 46 0.34 -1.35 0.32
N GLY A 47 -0.38 -2.48 0.34
CA GLY A 47 0.23 -3.79 0.56
C GLY A 47 1.11 -4.25 -0.62
N GLN A 48 0.82 -3.79 -1.84
CA GLN A 48 1.58 -4.09 -3.05
C GLN A 48 2.53 -2.94 -3.38
N VAL A 49 3.72 -2.98 -2.81
CA VAL A 49 4.80 -2.04 -3.11
C VAL A 49 4.91 -1.83 -4.62
N LYS A 50 4.52 -0.65 -5.10
CA LYS A 50 4.60 -0.30 -6.52
C LYS A 50 6.05 0.00 -6.83
N ILE A 51 6.78 -0.95 -7.40
CA ILE A 51 8.19 -0.79 -7.74
C ILE A 51 8.41 -0.97 -9.24
N SER A 52 9.31 -0.18 -9.83
CA SER A 52 9.77 -0.38 -11.20
C SER A 52 10.48 -1.73 -11.33
N PRO A 53 10.31 -2.52 -12.41
CA PRO A 53 10.98 -3.81 -12.57
C PRO A 53 12.51 -3.75 -12.43
N LEU A 54 13.10 -2.64 -12.88
CA LEU A 54 14.53 -2.40 -12.74
C LEU A 54 14.92 -2.13 -11.29
N ALA A 55 14.12 -1.32 -10.58
CA ALA A 55 14.31 -1.04 -9.16
C ALA A 55 14.11 -2.30 -8.29
N ALA A 56 13.14 -3.16 -8.65
CA ALA A 56 12.88 -4.42 -7.97
C ALA A 56 14.08 -5.37 -8.06
N ARG A 57 14.68 -5.50 -9.26
CA ARG A 57 15.90 -6.30 -9.43
C ARG A 57 17.07 -5.78 -8.59
N ILE A 58 17.28 -4.47 -8.55
CA ILE A 58 18.34 -3.88 -7.74
C ILE A 58 18.07 -4.12 -6.25
N ALA A 59 16.84 -3.87 -5.80
CA ALA A 59 16.47 -4.09 -4.41
C ALA A 59 16.57 -5.56 -3.98
N GLU A 60 16.26 -6.51 -4.86
CA GLU A 60 16.42 -7.95 -4.61
C GLU A 60 17.89 -8.34 -4.48
N ILE A 61 18.75 -7.87 -5.39
CA ILE A 61 20.20 -8.13 -5.35
C ILE A 61 20.84 -7.57 -4.09
N GLU A 62 20.44 -6.35 -3.71
CA GLU A 62 20.99 -5.63 -2.55
C GLU A 62 20.28 -5.99 -1.23
N GLY A 63 19.24 -6.83 -1.26
CA GLY A 63 18.48 -7.23 -0.08
C GLY A 63 17.71 -6.09 0.60
N LEU A 64 17.28 -5.08 -0.14
CA LEU A 64 16.61 -3.90 0.38
C LEU A 64 15.12 -4.17 0.68
N ASN A 65 14.66 -3.66 1.81
CA ASN A 65 13.25 -3.76 2.19
C ASN A 65 12.42 -2.67 1.49
N VAL A 66 11.85 -3.03 0.34
CA VAL A 66 11.05 -2.15 -0.52
C VAL A 66 9.72 -1.70 0.11
N GLN A 67 9.29 -2.34 1.20
CA GLN A 67 8.05 -1.98 1.90
C GLN A 67 8.14 -0.64 2.64
N VAL A 68 9.35 -0.23 3.03
CA VAL A 68 9.61 1.01 3.78
C VAL A 68 10.03 2.15 2.84
N LEU A 69 10.25 1.84 1.57
CA LEU A 69 10.69 2.79 0.56
C LEU A 69 9.51 3.66 0.09
N GLU A 70 9.63 4.96 0.32
CA GLU A 70 8.73 5.94 -0.29
C GLU A 70 9.14 6.16 -1.75
N GLY A 71 8.30 5.70 -2.67
CA GLY A 71 8.57 5.84 -4.10
C GLY A 71 8.26 7.24 -4.59
N THR A 72 9.23 7.92 -5.20
CA THR A 72 9.06 9.29 -5.72
C THR A 72 8.52 9.31 -7.15
N GLY A 73 8.34 8.15 -7.78
CA GLY A 73 7.82 8.02 -9.14
C GLY A 73 6.29 8.23 -9.25
N PRO A 74 5.75 8.21 -10.49
CA PRO A 74 4.34 8.41 -10.75
C PRO A 74 3.47 7.42 -9.97
N GLN A 75 2.45 7.95 -9.27
CA GLN A 75 1.56 7.19 -8.37
C GLN A 75 2.27 6.54 -7.16
N GLY A 76 3.36 7.14 -6.68
CA GLY A 76 4.13 6.62 -5.54
C GLY A 76 4.97 5.39 -5.88
N LYS A 77 5.37 5.26 -7.15
CA LYS A 77 6.14 4.10 -7.62
C LYS A 77 7.62 4.27 -7.26
N ILE A 78 8.21 3.27 -6.61
CA ILE A 78 9.64 3.21 -6.32
C ILE A 78 10.41 3.06 -7.62
N MET A 79 11.25 4.05 -7.91
CA MET A 79 12.12 4.08 -9.08
C MET A 79 13.54 3.64 -8.72
N LYS A 80 14.39 3.54 -9.76
CA LYS A 80 15.80 3.19 -9.58
C LYS A 80 16.49 4.21 -8.67
N GLU A 81 16.15 5.49 -8.85
CA GLU A 81 16.72 6.60 -8.11
C GLU A 81 16.44 6.45 -6.61
N ASP A 82 15.24 6.02 -6.23
CA ASP A 82 14.85 5.82 -4.82
C ASP A 82 15.69 4.71 -4.17
N VAL A 83 15.86 3.58 -4.88
CA VAL A 83 16.68 2.44 -4.44
C VAL A 83 18.16 2.83 -4.35
N MET A 84 18.66 3.56 -5.35
CA MET A 84 20.05 4.03 -5.38
C MET A 84 20.33 5.12 -4.34
N ASN A 85 19.36 5.98 -4.03
CA ASN A 85 19.48 6.99 -2.98
C ASN A 85 19.58 6.35 -1.59
N LEU A 86 18.92 5.22 -1.34
CA LEU A 86 19.15 4.46 -0.10
C LEU A 86 20.58 3.92 0.00
N LEU A 87 21.12 3.37 -1.09
CA LEU A 87 22.48 2.82 -1.13
C LEU A 87 23.55 3.91 -0.94
N HIS A 88 23.36 5.08 -1.55
CA HIS A 88 24.33 6.18 -1.45
C HIS A 88 24.11 7.11 -0.25
N GLY A 89 22.89 7.15 0.29
CA GLY A 89 22.51 7.96 1.46
C GLY A 89 23.02 7.43 2.80
N GLY A 90 23.60 6.22 2.82
CA GLY A 90 24.28 5.63 3.97
C GLY A 90 25.68 6.21 4.27
N LYS A 91 25.85 7.54 4.15
CA LYS A 91 27.03 8.24 4.68
C LYS A 91 26.62 9.36 5.63
N LYS A 92 26.34 8.97 6.88
CA LYS A 92 27.04 9.51 8.05
C LYS A 92 26.80 8.65 9.29
#